data_AF-A0A7D9DGI3-F1
#
_entry.id   AF-A0A7D9DGI3-F1
#
_cell.length_a   1.000
_cell.length_b   1.000
_cell.length_c   1.000
_cell.angle_alpha   90.00
_cell.angle_beta   90.00
_cell.angle_gamma   90.00
#
_symmetry.space_group_name_H-M   'P 1'
#
loop_
_entity.id
_entity.type
_entity.pdbx_description
1 polymer ?
#
loop_
_entity_poly.entity_id
_entity_poly.type
_entity_poly.pdbx_seq_one_letter_code
_entity_poly.pdbx_strand_id
1 'polypeptide(L)'
;MHLSSGLKGRFVLKKYKEDQVQSIIANFGSLEIHTRKVVQIPTLARHFMKCLSNEIPPDFGALFLYNKLYYGKLDEQCITIEQYLDGDFRKYINNTGEIIVSDGSDLSEMFSHYTYIKLGKRLMVLYIQGAGYSLCDPEIASAEFTDTDDNIFFCNGNLSHGAIYSFVSHHVW
;
A
#
# COMPACT_ATOMS: atom_id res chain seq x y z
N MET A 1 27.02 0.13 -3.09
CA MET A 1 25.84 0.78 -2.49
C MET A 1 26.26 1.53 -1.24
N HIS A 2 26.45 2.85 -1.30
CA HIS A 2 26.62 3.66 -0.09
C HIS A 2 25.24 3.92 0.52
N LEU A 3 24.74 2.95 1.28
CA LEU A 3 23.75 3.26 2.31
C LEU A 3 24.49 4.14 3.31
N SER A 4 24.07 5.40 3.47
CA SER A 4 24.60 6.25 4.55
C SER A 4 24.49 5.47 5.88
N SER A 5 25.46 5.65 6.75
CA SER A 5 25.81 4.81 7.92
C SER A 5 24.74 4.65 9.03
N GLY A 6 23.46 4.83 8.73
CA GLY A 6 22.36 4.84 9.70
C GLY A 6 21.36 3.69 9.64
N LEU A 7 21.26 2.93 8.54
CA LEU A 7 20.31 1.82 8.43
C LEU A 7 20.94 0.51 8.92
N LYS A 8 20.52 0.05 10.11
CA LYS A 8 20.91 -1.24 10.69
C LYS A 8 19.77 -2.25 10.53
N GLY A 9 20.10 -3.50 10.20
CA GLY A 9 19.13 -4.60 10.09
C GLY A 9 19.10 -5.25 8.71
N ARG A 10 18.13 -6.16 8.50
CA ARG A 10 17.86 -6.80 7.22
C ARG A 10 16.87 -5.95 6.42
N PHE A 11 17.11 -5.85 5.12
CA PHE A 11 16.30 -5.07 4.19
C PHE A 11 15.93 -5.92 2.98
N VAL A 12 14.80 -5.58 2.37
CA VAL A 12 14.38 -6.10 1.07
C VAL A 12 14.60 -4.99 0.04
N LEU A 13 15.32 -5.32 -1.03
CA LEU A 13 15.46 -4.49 -2.21
C LEU A 13 14.52 -5.03 -3.29
N LYS A 14 13.68 -4.16 -3.86
CA LYS A 14 12.76 -4.53 -4.94
C LYS A 14 13.13 -3.81 -6.23
N LYS A 15 13.10 -4.57 -7.32
CA LYS A 15 13.23 -4.10 -8.70
C LYS A 15 11.93 -4.41 -9.43
N TYR A 16 11.64 -3.63 -10.47
CA TYR A 16 10.56 -3.96 -11.40
C TYR A 16 10.91 -5.23 -12.16
N LYS A 17 9.90 -6.05 -12.43
CA LYS A 17 10.04 -7.15 -13.39
C LYS A 17 10.20 -6.57 -14.80
N GLU A 18 11.09 -7.15 -15.60
CA GLU A 18 11.45 -6.64 -16.92
C GLU A 18 10.23 -6.51 -17.85
N ASP A 19 9.29 -7.45 -17.75
CA ASP A 19 8.04 -7.49 -18.54
C ASP A 19 7.06 -6.37 -18.18
N GLN A 20 7.20 -5.74 -17.02
CA GLN A 20 6.34 -4.63 -16.57
C GLN A 20 6.94 -3.24 -16.88
N VAL A 21 8.23 -3.15 -17.24
CA VAL A 21 8.91 -1.86 -17.39
C VAL A 21 8.29 -1.02 -18.51
N GLN A 22 8.01 -1.63 -19.67
CA GLN A 22 7.45 -0.92 -20.83
C GLN A 22 6.05 -0.38 -20.54
N SER A 23 5.19 -1.18 -19.88
CA SER A 23 3.83 -0.74 -19.55
C SER A 23 3.84 0.40 -18.52
N ILE A 24 4.75 0.36 -17.53
CA ILE A 24 4.92 1.45 -16.57
C ILE A 24 5.37 2.73 -17.27
N ILE A 25 6.35 2.66 -18.18
CA ILE A 25 6.83 3.84 -18.90
C ILE A 25 5.72 4.42 -19.78
N ALA A 26 4.96 3.57 -20.48
CA ALA A 26 3.84 4.02 -21.31
C ALA A 26 2.76 4.74 -20.49
N ASN A 27 2.45 4.23 -19.29
CA ASN A 27 1.37 4.73 -18.45
C ASN A 27 1.76 5.93 -17.57
N PHE A 28 3.03 6.05 -17.17
CA PHE A 28 3.50 7.04 -16.18
C PHE A 28 4.64 7.93 -16.68
N GLY A 29 5.04 7.78 -17.94
CA GLY A 29 6.11 8.53 -18.61
C GLY A 29 7.53 8.12 -18.20
N SER A 30 7.75 7.68 -16.96
CA SER A 30 9.04 7.14 -16.52
C SER A 30 8.92 6.20 -15.31
N LEU A 31 9.90 5.31 -15.16
CA LEU A 31 10.06 4.51 -13.94
C LEU A 31 10.25 5.38 -12.70
N GLU A 32 10.91 6.53 -12.81
CA GLU A 32 11.16 7.41 -11.67
C GLU A 32 9.84 8.02 -11.14
N ILE A 33 8.97 8.50 -12.02
CA ILE A 33 7.64 9.02 -11.65
C ILE A 33 6.83 7.92 -10.97
N HIS A 34 6.74 6.74 -11.57
CA HIS A 34 6.01 5.62 -10.98
C HIS A 34 6.58 5.21 -9.62
N THR A 35 7.91 5.08 -9.49
CA THR A 35 8.54 4.68 -8.22
C THR A 35 8.32 5.70 -7.11
N ARG A 36 8.32 6.99 -7.43
CA ARG A 36 7.98 8.05 -6.47
C ARG A 36 6.54 7.92 -6.00
N LYS A 37 5.59 7.61 -6.90
CA LYS A 37 4.20 7.31 -6.52
C LYS A 37 4.11 6.08 -5.60
N VAL A 38 4.80 4.98 -5.93
CA VAL A 38 4.87 3.77 -5.10
C VAL A 38 5.34 4.08 -3.67
N VAL A 39 6.37 4.92 -3.52
CA VAL A 39 6.91 5.30 -2.20
C VAL A 39 5.95 6.18 -1.38
N GLN A 40 5.11 6.96 -2.03
CA GLN A 40 4.12 7.80 -1.36
C GLN A 40 2.97 6.99 -0.75
N ILE A 41 2.59 5.85 -1.35
CA ILE A 41 1.42 5.06 -0.93
C ILE A 41 1.54 4.52 0.52
N PRO A 42 2.64 3.84 0.93
CA PRO A 42 2.84 3.45 2.33
C PRO A 42 2.84 4.65 3.29
N THR A 43 3.32 5.82 2.85
CA THR A 43 3.33 7.02 3.70
C THR A 43 1.90 7.48 4.02
N LEU A 44 1.00 7.43 3.03
CA LEU A 44 -0.42 7.73 3.23
C LEU A 44 -1.09 6.71 4.17
N ALA A 45 -0.85 5.41 3.93
CA ALA A 45 -1.39 4.36 4.77
C ALA A 45 -0.93 4.48 6.23
N ARG A 46 0.36 4.80 6.46
CA ARG A 46 0.91 5.10 7.79
C ARG A 46 0.22 6.29 8.46
N HIS A 47 -0.07 7.35 7.70
CA HIS A 47 -0.76 8.52 8.22
C HIS A 47 -2.16 8.15 8.72
N PHE A 48 -2.95 7.43 7.92
CA PHE A 48 -4.29 7.02 8.33
C PHE A 48 -4.29 6.04 9.48
N MET A 49 -3.31 5.13 9.53
CA MET A 49 -3.16 4.23 10.68
C MET A 49 -2.88 5.02 11.97
N LYS A 50 -2.09 6.09 11.87
CA LYS A 50 -1.86 6.99 12.99
C LYS A 50 -3.12 7.75 13.40
N CYS A 51 -3.92 8.22 12.44
CA CYS A 51 -5.20 8.85 12.73
C CYS A 51 -6.15 7.86 13.42
N LEU A 52 -6.28 6.64 12.90
CA LEU A 52 -7.07 5.56 13.52
C LEU A 52 -6.62 5.31 14.96
N SER A 53 -5.32 5.23 15.22
CA SER A 53 -4.78 5.03 16.57
C SER A 53 -5.16 6.12 17.57
N ASN A 54 -5.50 7.32 17.10
CA ASN A 54 -5.92 8.43 17.95
C ASN A 54 -7.44 8.45 18.19
N GLU A 55 -8.21 7.69 17.39
CA GLU A 55 -9.69 7.68 17.43
C GLU A 55 -10.25 6.43 18.12
N ILE A 56 -9.44 5.39 18.29
CA ILE A 56 -9.83 4.15 18.99
C ILE A 56 -9.56 4.22 20.50
N PRO A 57 -10.26 3.40 21.31
CA PRO A 57 -10.00 3.27 22.74
C PRO A 57 -8.55 2.85 23.06
N PRO A 58 -7.95 3.32 24.18
CA PRO A 58 -6.59 2.94 24.58
C PRO A 58 -6.38 1.44 24.82
N ASP A 59 -7.46 0.71 25.15
CA ASP A 59 -7.48 -0.73 25.42
C ASP A 59 -7.84 -1.57 24.20
N PHE A 60 -7.98 -0.97 23.01
CA PHE A 60 -8.27 -1.67 21.76
C PHE A 60 -7.21 -2.72 21.39
N GLY A 61 -5.97 -2.51 21.81
CA GLY A 61 -4.85 -3.42 21.55
C GLY A 61 -3.94 -2.95 20.42
N ALA A 62 -3.17 -3.89 19.87
CA ALA A 62 -2.16 -3.60 18.86
C ALA A 62 -2.78 -3.33 17.49
N LEU A 63 -2.33 -2.25 16.85
CA LEU A 63 -2.66 -1.91 15.47
C LEU A 63 -1.53 -2.32 14.52
N PHE A 64 -1.88 -2.43 13.24
CA PHE A 64 -0.89 -2.58 12.19
C PHE A 64 0.04 -1.37 12.09
N LEU A 65 1.24 -1.60 11.54
CA LEU A 65 2.21 -0.57 11.22
C LEU A 65 2.79 -0.84 9.83
N TYR A 66 2.53 0.06 8.89
CA TYR A 66 3.18 0.01 7.59
C TYR A 66 4.65 0.37 7.67
N ASN A 67 5.53 -0.41 7.06
CA ASN A 67 6.94 -0.09 6.96
C ASN A 67 7.19 1.18 6.13
N LYS A 68 8.33 1.81 6.39
CA LYS A 68 8.81 2.90 5.54
C LYS A 68 9.41 2.29 4.28
N LEU A 69 8.96 2.80 3.13
CA LEU A 69 9.52 2.47 1.83
C LEU A 69 10.42 3.62 1.37
N TYR A 70 11.60 3.28 0.88
CA TYR A 70 12.60 4.25 0.44
C TYR A 70 12.82 4.12 -1.05
N TYR A 71 12.94 5.26 -1.73
CA TYR A 71 13.38 5.34 -3.12
C TYR A 71 14.91 5.28 -3.20
N GLY A 72 15.43 4.57 -4.19
CA GLY A 72 16.86 4.58 -4.52
C GLY A 72 17.14 4.33 -5.99
N LYS A 73 18.41 4.43 -6.36
CA LYS A 73 18.94 3.99 -7.65
C LYS A 73 20.06 2.96 -7.44
N LEU A 74 20.04 1.90 -8.24
CA LEU A 74 21.10 0.89 -8.30
C LEU A 74 21.43 0.63 -9.76
N ASP A 75 22.66 0.92 -10.17
CA ASP A 75 23.11 0.81 -11.57
C ASP A 75 22.15 1.54 -12.54
N GLU A 76 21.80 2.78 -12.21
CA GLU A 76 20.81 3.63 -12.90
C GLU A 76 19.36 3.12 -12.90
N GLN A 77 19.07 1.94 -12.35
CA GLN A 77 17.72 1.42 -12.22
C GLN A 77 17.03 1.95 -10.96
N CYS A 78 15.76 2.37 -11.10
CA CYS A 78 14.93 2.73 -9.96
C CYS A 78 14.65 1.49 -9.09
N ILE A 79 14.86 1.62 -7.78
CA ILE A 79 14.61 0.57 -6.80
C ILE A 79 13.80 1.11 -5.62
N THR A 80 13.14 0.20 -4.91
CA THR A 80 12.63 0.47 -3.57
C THR A 80 13.32 -0.39 -2.54
N ILE A 81 13.45 0.14 -1.33
CA ILE A 81 14.08 -0.53 -0.20
C ILE A 81 13.16 -0.38 1.01
N GLU A 82 12.93 -1.46 1.75
CA GLU A 82 12.23 -1.44 3.02
C GLU A 82 12.79 -2.47 3.99
N GLN A 83 12.42 -2.37 5.26
CA GLN A 83 12.86 -3.31 6.28
C GLN A 83 12.29 -4.71 6.00
N TYR A 84 13.13 -5.73 6.17
CA TYR A 84 12.69 -7.12 6.11
C TYR A 84 11.69 -7.42 7.23
N LEU A 85 10.60 -8.10 6.88
CA LEU A 85 9.57 -8.53 7.82
C LEU A 85 9.86 -9.94 8.30
N ASP A 86 10.00 -10.10 9.61
CA ASP A 86 10.19 -11.38 10.27
C ASP A 86 8.85 -12.05 10.59
N GLY A 87 8.75 -13.36 10.31
CA GLY A 87 7.57 -14.17 10.60
C GLY A 87 6.79 -14.59 9.35
N ASP A 88 5.62 -15.18 9.58
CA ASP A 88 4.76 -15.69 8.50
C ASP A 88 4.12 -14.53 7.75
N PHE A 89 4.42 -14.45 6.46
CA PHE A 89 3.83 -13.45 5.58
C PHE A 89 2.40 -13.85 5.22
N ARG A 90 1.45 -12.94 5.41
CA ARG A 90 0.03 -13.12 5.13
C ARG A 90 -0.52 -11.95 4.34
N LYS A 91 -1.45 -12.26 3.45
CA LYS A 91 -2.27 -11.28 2.73
C LYS A 91 -3.69 -11.40 3.27
N TYR A 92 -4.20 -10.32 3.85
CA TYR A 92 -5.54 -10.28 4.43
C TYR A 92 -6.56 -9.79 3.41
N ILE A 93 -6.23 -8.74 2.66
CA ILE A 93 -7.08 -8.16 1.63
C ILE A 93 -6.22 -7.98 0.38
N ASN A 94 -6.72 -8.32 -0.80
CA ASN A 94 -6.01 -8.08 -2.05
C ASN A 94 -6.38 -6.69 -2.66
N ASN A 95 -5.92 -6.40 -3.88
CA ASN A 95 -6.14 -5.11 -4.52
C ASN A 95 -7.43 -5.09 -5.35
N THR A 96 -8.10 -6.23 -5.50
CA THR A 96 -9.48 -6.31 -6.02
C THR A 96 -10.52 -6.11 -4.92
N GLY A 97 -10.11 -5.88 -3.67
CA GLY A 97 -11.01 -5.66 -2.54
C GLY A 97 -11.50 -6.94 -1.86
N GLU A 98 -11.00 -8.11 -2.25
CA GLU A 98 -11.40 -9.39 -1.68
C GLU A 98 -10.63 -9.70 -0.40
N ILE A 99 -11.33 -10.24 0.60
CA ILE A 99 -10.76 -10.76 1.84
C ILE A 99 -10.22 -12.16 1.55
N ILE A 100 -8.92 -12.37 1.79
CA ILE A 100 -8.19 -13.59 1.44
C ILE A 100 -8.10 -14.57 2.62
N VAL A 101 -7.88 -14.05 3.83
CA VAL A 101 -7.76 -14.85 5.06
C VAL A 101 -8.81 -14.34 6.04
N SER A 102 -9.69 -15.22 6.51
CA SER A 102 -10.72 -14.87 7.50
C SER A 102 -10.15 -14.65 8.90
N ASP A 103 -9.13 -15.42 9.28
CA ASP A 103 -8.60 -15.37 10.64
C ASP A 103 -7.74 -14.11 10.85
N GLY A 104 -8.25 -13.18 11.66
CA GLY A 104 -7.60 -11.90 11.95
C GLY A 104 -7.83 -10.82 10.88
N SER A 105 -8.82 -11.00 9.99
CA SER A 105 -9.17 -9.97 8.99
C SER A 105 -9.81 -8.73 9.61
N ASP A 106 -10.43 -8.83 10.79
CA ASP A 106 -11.15 -7.73 11.45
C ASP A 106 -10.38 -6.41 11.45
N LEU A 107 -9.09 -6.46 11.84
CA LEU A 107 -8.25 -5.26 11.88
C LEU A 107 -7.93 -4.72 10.48
N SER A 108 -7.75 -5.60 9.50
CA SER A 108 -7.46 -5.23 8.12
C SER A 108 -8.67 -4.58 7.45
N GLU A 109 -9.85 -5.17 7.67
CA GLU A 109 -11.12 -4.69 7.17
C GLU A 109 -11.50 -3.36 7.85
N MET A 110 -11.37 -3.28 9.17
CA MET A 110 -11.56 -2.04 9.92
C MET A 110 -10.68 -0.91 9.37
N PHE A 111 -9.41 -1.19 9.07
CA PHE A 111 -8.52 -0.18 8.52
C PHE A 111 -8.94 0.25 7.09
N SER A 112 -9.25 -0.70 6.21
CA SER A 112 -9.73 -0.39 4.85
C SER A 112 -11.03 0.42 4.89
N HIS A 113 -12.02 -0.01 5.68
CA HIS A 113 -13.26 0.72 5.94
C HIS A 113 -12.96 2.12 6.48
N TYR A 114 -12.15 2.25 7.53
CA TYR A 114 -11.82 3.53 8.14
C TYR A 114 -11.26 4.52 7.10
N THR A 115 -10.33 4.08 6.25
CA THR A 115 -9.77 4.93 5.20
C THR A 115 -10.84 5.33 4.17
N TYR A 116 -11.75 4.42 3.81
CA TYR A 116 -12.86 4.71 2.91
C TYR A 116 -13.77 5.82 3.44
N ILE A 117 -14.16 5.75 4.71
CA ILE A 117 -15.00 6.78 5.33
C ILE A 117 -14.23 8.10 5.47
N LYS A 118 -12.99 8.07 5.98
CA LYS A 118 -12.19 9.29 6.18
C LYS A 118 -11.82 10.01 4.89
N LEU A 119 -11.73 9.28 3.78
CA LEU A 119 -11.45 9.83 2.46
C LEU A 119 -12.72 10.13 1.67
N GLY A 120 -13.86 10.32 2.36
CA GLY A 120 -15.11 10.76 1.76
C GLY A 120 -15.70 9.76 0.76
N LYS A 121 -15.44 8.47 0.98
CA LYS A 121 -15.88 7.36 0.11
C LYS A 121 -15.32 7.42 -1.32
N ARG A 122 -14.25 8.19 -1.53
CA ARG A 122 -13.59 8.35 -2.84
C ARG A 122 -12.31 7.56 -2.98
N LEU A 123 -11.66 7.19 -1.88
CA LEU A 123 -10.40 6.44 -1.87
C LEU A 123 -10.49 5.36 -0.79
N MET A 124 -9.78 4.26 -0.97
CA MET A 124 -9.68 3.18 0.02
C MET A 124 -8.27 2.59 -0.02
N VAL A 125 -7.67 2.38 1.14
CA VAL A 125 -6.43 1.61 1.24
C VAL A 125 -6.78 0.12 1.23
N LEU A 126 -6.21 -0.62 0.30
CA LEU A 126 -6.38 -2.05 0.07
C LEU A 126 -5.01 -2.74 0.02
N TYR A 127 -4.98 -4.01 -0.40
CA TYR A 127 -3.77 -4.82 -0.49
C TYR A 127 -3.05 -4.92 0.86
N ILE A 128 -3.80 -5.26 1.91
CA ILE A 128 -3.32 -5.35 3.28
C ILE A 128 -2.55 -6.65 3.46
N GLN A 129 -1.23 -6.58 3.60
CA GLN A 129 -0.35 -7.75 3.75
C GLN A 129 0.91 -7.44 4.56
N GLY A 130 1.49 -8.47 5.16
CA GLY A 130 2.70 -8.36 5.97
C GLY A 130 2.92 -9.54 6.90
N ALA A 131 3.73 -9.35 7.94
CA ALA A 131 4.01 -10.37 8.95
C ALA A 131 3.71 -9.83 10.36
N GLY A 132 2.92 -10.57 11.13
CA GLY A 132 2.41 -10.10 12.43
C GLY A 132 1.65 -8.77 12.28
N TYR A 133 2.08 -7.75 13.02
CA TYR A 133 1.52 -6.39 12.96
C TYR A 133 2.24 -5.47 11.96
N SER A 134 3.30 -5.94 11.30
CA SER A 134 4.06 -5.11 10.35
C SER A 134 3.56 -5.34 8.93
N LEU A 135 3.13 -4.27 8.26
CA LEU A 135 2.59 -4.30 6.91
C LEU A 135 3.55 -3.68 5.88
N CYS A 136 3.43 -4.07 4.63
CA CYS A 136 4.17 -3.50 3.51
C CYS A 136 3.30 -3.44 2.24
N ASP A 137 3.77 -2.68 1.23
CA ASP A 137 3.15 -2.57 -0.10
C ASP A 137 1.60 -2.43 -0.07
N PRO A 138 1.02 -1.38 0.53
CA PRO A 138 -0.40 -1.13 0.34
C PRO A 138 -0.70 -0.71 -1.11
N GLU A 139 -1.95 -0.86 -1.53
CA GLU A 139 -2.48 -0.23 -2.74
C GLU A 139 -3.62 0.72 -2.39
N ILE A 140 -3.91 1.67 -3.28
CA ILE A 140 -5.04 2.59 -3.13
C ILE A 140 -5.97 2.40 -4.31
N ALA A 141 -7.24 2.08 -4.01
CA ALA A 141 -8.31 2.16 -4.97
C ALA A 141 -8.97 3.54 -4.90
N SER A 142 -9.22 4.15 -6.05
CA SER A 142 -9.89 5.44 -6.18
C SER A 142 -11.22 5.34 -6.94
N ALA A 143 -12.17 6.22 -6.65
CA ALA A 143 -13.45 6.25 -7.35
C ALA A 143 -13.28 6.45 -8.86
N GLU A 144 -12.33 7.28 -9.26
CA GLU A 144 -11.94 7.50 -10.65
C GLU A 144 -10.57 6.90 -10.93
N PHE A 145 -10.31 6.43 -12.15
CA PHE A 145 -9.01 5.86 -12.52
C PHE A 145 -7.97 6.93 -12.91
N THR A 146 -8.40 7.99 -13.58
CA THR A 146 -7.56 9.09 -14.07
C THR A 146 -8.04 10.45 -13.59
N ASP A 147 -7.16 11.44 -13.58
CA ASP A 147 -7.52 12.85 -13.39
C ASP A 147 -8.06 13.48 -14.69
N THR A 148 -8.29 14.80 -14.68
CA THR A 148 -8.85 15.54 -15.82
C THR A 148 -7.92 15.64 -17.03
N ASP A 149 -6.62 15.36 -16.84
CA ASP A 149 -5.60 15.37 -17.87
C ASP A 149 -5.20 13.94 -18.28
N ASP A 150 -6.05 12.96 -18.00
CA ASP A 150 -5.85 11.51 -18.24
C ASP A 150 -4.65 10.90 -17.50
N ASN A 151 -4.13 11.55 -16.45
CA ASN A 151 -3.07 10.95 -15.64
C ASN A 151 -3.64 9.91 -14.69
N ILE A 152 -3.05 8.71 -14.68
CA ILE A 152 -3.46 7.62 -13.79
C ILE A 152 -3.21 8.00 -12.33
N PHE A 153 -4.26 7.85 -11.50
CA PHE A 153 -4.15 8.01 -10.06
C PHE A 153 -3.34 6.87 -9.43
N PHE A 154 -2.48 7.21 -8.46
CA PHE A 154 -1.63 6.24 -7.75
C PHE A 154 -0.76 5.42 -8.71
N CYS A 155 -0.85 4.09 -8.69
CA CYS A 155 0.02 3.19 -9.46
C CYS A 155 -0.81 2.12 -10.19
N ASN A 156 -0.15 1.20 -10.90
CA ASN A 156 -0.80 0.09 -11.61
C ASN A 156 -1.72 -0.79 -10.74
N GLY A 157 -1.53 -0.80 -9.41
CA GLY A 157 -2.38 -1.55 -8.48
C GLY A 157 -3.72 -0.89 -8.16
N ASN A 158 -3.95 0.35 -8.62
CA ASN A 158 -5.23 1.04 -8.49
C ASN A 158 -6.28 0.47 -9.46
N LEU A 159 -7.10 -0.45 -8.96
CA LEU A 159 -8.23 -1.04 -9.70
C LEU A 159 -9.54 -0.25 -9.54
N SER A 160 -9.40 1.01 -9.10
CA SER A 160 -10.42 2.02 -9.05
C SER A 160 -11.76 1.59 -8.43
N HIS A 161 -12.89 2.03 -8.99
CA HIS A 161 -14.23 1.77 -8.47
C HIS A 161 -14.53 0.28 -8.31
N GLY A 162 -13.99 -0.57 -9.19
CA GLY A 162 -14.22 -2.02 -9.15
C GLY A 162 -13.75 -2.64 -7.83
N ALA A 163 -12.56 -2.26 -7.36
CA ALA A 163 -12.03 -2.76 -6.09
C ALA A 163 -12.77 -2.21 -4.87
N ILE A 164 -13.17 -0.94 -4.91
CA ILE A 164 -14.01 -0.35 -3.84
C ILE A 164 -15.35 -1.10 -3.76
N TYR A 165 -16.01 -1.30 -4.90
CA TYR A 165 -17.30 -1.99 -4.96
C TYR A 165 -17.19 -3.44 -4.45
N SER A 166 -16.14 -4.15 -4.87
CA SER A 166 -15.88 -5.52 -4.44
C SER A 166 -15.74 -5.62 -2.92
N PHE A 167 -14.96 -4.73 -2.28
CA PHE A 167 -14.84 -4.70 -0.82
C PHE A 167 -16.18 -4.37 -0.15
N VAL A 168 -16.80 -3.25 -0.56
CA VAL A 168 -18.03 -2.72 0.07
C VAL A 168 -19.20 -3.71 -0.02
N SER A 169 -19.29 -4.50 -1.09
CA SER A 169 -20.38 -5.46 -1.30
C SER A 169 -20.27 -6.73 -0.43
N HIS A 170 -19.08 -7.04 0.08
CA HIS A 170 -18.83 -8.22 0.93
C HIS A 170 -18.50 -7.85 2.39
N HIS A 171 -18.18 -6.59 2.67
CA HIS A 171 -17.82 -6.13 4.01
C HIS A 171 -19.05 -5.88 4.89
N VAL A 172 -18.97 -6.27 6.16
CA VAL A 172 -19.99 -6.03 7.19
C VAL A 172 -19.65 -4.75 7.95
N TRP A 173 -20.62 -3.83 8.03
CA TRP A 173 -20.46 -2.47 8.56
C TRP A 173 -20.71 -2.37 10.07
#